data_AF-A0A7M3XX61-F1
#
_entry.id   AF-A0A7M3XX61-F1
#
_cell.length_a   1.000
_cell.length_b   1.000
_cell.length_c   1.000
_cell.angle_alpha   90.00
_cell.angle_beta   90.00
_cell.angle_gamma   90.00
#
_symmetry.space_group_name_H-M   'P 1'
#
loop_
_entity.id
_entity.type
_entity.pdbx_description
1 polymer ?
#
loop_
_entity_poly.entity_id
_entity_poly.type
_entity_poly.pdbx_seq_one_letter_code
_entity_poly.pdbx_strand_id
1 'polypeptide(L)'
;EDEQSVIKMKQYSEEFNAGQVGMVLVHANVTGNINDDDSGNDDPASILEQIEVLETKINEVENASAVSIVFLMKATGVAVSISGAPIAEFIDETPGIPEEVKDTATALLNQEIIADASFWDVLTNPSQYNMPGDRQSQIFLLNVFYASITEETLRVFINENYDRTLILVDMPFIPVADTAVSVDEINVQAAAFAGPKGEYAEDITGVAATAIEVNELIVNSQWRSLAFAVVLTIITLAIVFRDVRYSLLTTSPVIATVALQWLVMWQLDVPLSLVTVMIGSILVGVGVDFSIHIA
;
A
#
# COMPACT_ATOMS: atom_id res chain seq x y z
N GLU A 1 0.99 -22.30 -15.40
CA GLU A 1 0.06 -21.19 -15.63
C GLU A 1 -1.20 -21.59 -16.41
N ASP A 2 -1.20 -22.73 -17.12
CA ASP A 2 -2.34 -23.20 -17.94
C ASP A 2 -3.44 -23.96 -17.19
N GLU A 3 -3.40 -23.99 -15.85
CA GLU A 3 -4.44 -24.64 -15.06
C GLU A 3 -5.72 -23.80 -15.11
N GLN A 4 -6.87 -24.44 -15.36
CA GLN A 4 -8.16 -23.72 -15.46
C GLN A 4 -8.50 -22.93 -14.21
N SER A 5 -8.04 -23.40 -13.04
CA SER A 5 -8.19 -22.68 -11.77
C SER A 5 -7.38 -21.38 -11.75
N VAL A 6 -6.14 -21.40 -12.23
CA VAL A 6 -5.25 -20.23 -12.27
C VAL A 6 -5.75 -19.21 -13.29
N ILE A 7 -6.21 -19.65 -14.46
CA ILE A 7 -6.78 -18.77 -15.49
C ILE A 7 -8.05 -18.09 -14.97
N LYS A 8 -8.96 -18.84 -14.34
CA LYS A 8 -10.15 -18.26 -13.70
C LYS A 8 -9.78 -17.32 -12.57
N MET A 9 -8.74 -17.62 -11.80
CA MET A 9 -8.30 -16.76 -10.71
C MET A 9 -7.74 -15.44 -11.25
N LYS A 10 -6.93 -15.44 -12.33
CA LYS A 10 -6.49 -14.22 -13.02
C LYS A 10 -7.68 -13.43 -13.56
N GLN A 11 -8.60 -14.09 -14.25
CA GLN A 11 -9.82 -13.45 -14.77
C GLN A 11 -10.67 -12.82 -13.66
N TYR A 12 -10.92 -13.54 -12.56
CA TYR A 12 -11.65 -12.98 -11.42
C TYR A 12 -10.87 -11.88 -10.70
N SER A 13 -9.54 -11.95 -10.68
CA SER A 13 -8.70 -10.91 -10.09
C SER A 13 -8.75 -9.61 -10.90
N GLU A 14 -8.69 -9.70 -12.23
CA GLU A 14 -8.85 -8.57 -13.14
C GLU A 14 -10.29 -8.02 -13.15
N GLU A 15 -11.30 -8.89 -13.16
CA GLU A 15 -12.71 -8.48 -13.25
C GLU A 15 -13.25 -7.89 -11.93
N PHE A 16 -12.71 -8.31 -10.77
CA PHE A 16 -13.24 -7.91 -9.46
C PHE A 16 -12.22 -7.20 -8.58
N ASN A 17 -11.02 -6.89 -9.09
CA ASN A 17 -9.87 -6.48 -8.26
C ASN A 17 -9.62 -7.44 -7.08
N ALA A 18 -10.05 -8.70 -7.22
CA ALA A 18 -9.99 -9.71 -6.18
C ALA A 18 -8.56 -10.25 -6.12
N GLY A 19 -7.72 -9.61 -5.33
CA GLY A 19 -6.28 -9.84 -5.36
C GLY A 19 -5.64 -9.95 -4.00
N GLN A 20 -4.53 -9.25 -3.84
CA GLN A 20 -3.73 -9.15 -2.63
C GLN A 20 -3.97 -7.79 -2.00
N VAL A 21 -4.33 -7.81 -0.72
CA VAL A 21 -4.53 -6.59 0.06
C VAL A 21 -3.17 -6.10 0.54
N GLY A 22 -2.85 -4.87 0.16
CA GLY A 22 -1.79 -4.05 0.71
C GLY A 22 -2.35 -2.99 1.66
N MET A 23 -1.48 -2.41 2.48
CA MET A 23 -1.83 -1.43 3.49
C MET A 23 -0.76 -0.34 3.56
N VAL A 24 -1.18 0.91 3.46
CA VAL A 24 -0.35 2.09 3.69
C VAL A 24 -0.79 2.71 5.01
N LEU A 25 0.15 2.81 5.97
CA LEU A 25 -0.11 3.43 7.26
C LEU A 25 0.21 4.92 7.18
N VAL A 26 -0.75 5.77 7.54
CA VAL A 26 -0.60 7.22 7.59
C VAL A 26 -0.59 7.66 9.06
N HIS A 27 0.49 8.31 9.48
CA HIS A 27 0.60 8.89 10.83
C HIS A 27 -0.02 10.28 10.81
N ALA A 28 -1.30 10.36 11.15
CA ALA A 28 -2.08 11.58 11.13
C ALA A 28 -3.18 11.56 12.18
N ASN A 29 -3.27 12.63 12.96
CA ASN A 29 -4.25 12.76 14.03
C ASN A 29 -5.59 13.30 13.50
N VAL A 30 -6.62 12.46 13.50
CA VAL A 30 -7.95 12.75 12.94
C VAL A 30 -9.04 12.89 14.00
N THR A 31 -8.68 13.00 15.28
CA THR A 31 -9.65 13.06 16.41
C THR A 31 -10.52 14.32 16.39
N GLY A 32 -9.96 15.46 15.94
CA GLY A 32 -10.65 16.76 15.92
C GLY A 32 -10.94 17.35 17.30
N ASN A 33 -9.94 17.96 17.96
CA ASN A 33 -10.16 18.59 19.27
C ASN A 33 -9.39 19.90 19.48
N ILE A 34 -10.00 21.02 19.09
CA ILE A 34 -9.41 22.36 19.24
C ILE A 34 -9.31 22.90 20.68
N ASN A 35 -9.83 22.16 21.68
CA ASN A 35 -9.88 22.61 23.07
C ASN A 35 -8.75 22.01 23.93
N ASP A 36 -7.74 21.42 23.30
CA ASP A 36 -6.53 20.93 23.96
C ASP A 36 -5.28 21.73 23.56
N ASP A 37 -4.14 21.41 24.16
CA ASP A 37 -2.85 22.02 23.81
C ASP A 37 -2.19 21.35 22.58
N ASP A 38 -2.84 20.36 21.96
CA ASP A 38 -2.32 19.61 20.81
C ASP A 38 -2.83 20.18 19.49
N SER A 39 -2.04 21.09 18.94
CA SER A 39 -2.39 21.64 17.64
C SER A 39 -2.50 20.59 16.53
N GLY A 40 -1.90 19.39 16.66
CA GLY A 40 -1.94 18.34 15.63
C GLY A 40 -3.36 17.93 15.20
N ASN A 41 -4.36 18.10 16.06
CA ASN A 41 -5.75 17.68 15.81
C ASN A 41 -6.71 18.86 15.53
N ASP A 42 -6.20 20.09 15.42
CA ASP A 42 -7.01 21.31 15.26
C ASP A 42 -7.73 21.40 13.91
N ASP A 43 -7.26 20.66 12.91
CA ASP A 43 -7.71 20.73 11.52
C ASP A 43 -7.77 19.34 10.86
N PRO A 44 -8.60 18.43 11.39
CA PRO A 44 -8.68 17.05 10.90
C PRO A 44 -9.23 17.00 9.47
N ALA A 45 -10.03 17.97 9.05
CA ALA A 45 -10.55 18.07 7.69
C ALA A 45 -9.41 18.23 6.67
N SER A 46 -8.46 19.13 6.92
CA SER A 46 -7.30 19.30 6.04
C SER A 46 -6.41 18.05 5.94
N ILE A 47 -6.31 17.29 7.04
CA ILE A 47 -5.58 16.01 7.07
C ILE A 47 -6.31 14.96 6.21
N LEU A 48 -7.63 14.85 6.35
CA LEU A 48 -8.44 13.94 5.54
C LEU A 48 -8.40 14.31 4.05
N GLU A 49 -8.33 15.60 3.70
CA GLU A 49 -8.13 16.05 2.31
C GLU A 49 -6.77 15.58 1.77
N GLN A 50 -5.70 15.63 2.56
CA GLN A 50 -4.41 15.08 2.14
C GLN A 50 -4.47 13.55 1.97
N ILE A 51 -5.22 12.86 2.82
CA ILE A 51 -5.47 11.41 2.68
C ILE A 51 -6.24 11.12 1.39
N GLU A 52 -7.23 11.93 1.03
CA GLU A 52 -7.95 11.84 -0.25
C GLU A 52 -6.99 12.03 -1.45
N VAL A 53 -6.08 13.00 -1.37
CA VAL A 53 -5.09 13.25 -2.41
C VAL A 53 -4.16 12.05 -2.58
N LEU A 54 -3.70 11.44 -1.48
CA LEU A 54 -2.89 10.23 -1.52
C LEU A 54 -3.68 9.04 -2.08
N GLU A 55 -4.92 8.82 -1.64
CA GLU A 55 -5.82 7.80 -2.18
C GLU A 55 -5.98 7.96 -3.71
N THR A 56 -6.21 9.19 -4.18
CA THR A 56 -6.35 9.49 -5.61
C THR A 56 -5.07 9.17 -6.39
N LYS A 57 -3.91 9.55 -5.86
CA LYS A 57 -2.61 9.25 -6.47
C LYS A 57 -2.31 7.75 -6.50
N ILE A 58 -2.69 7.01 -5.46
CA ILE A 58 -2.55 5.55 -5.46
C ILE A 58 -3.49 4.92 -6.51
N ASN A 59 -4.70 5.45 -6.67
CA ASN A 59 -5.63 5.01 -7.72
C ASN A 59 -5.17 5.35 -9.15
N GLU A 60 -4.19 6.24 -9.34
CA GLU A 60 -3.55 6.50 -10.64
C GLU A 60 -2.48 5.45 -10.98
N VAL A 61 -1.99 4.69 -10.00
CA VAL A 61 -1.02 3.61 -10.20
C VAL A 61 -1.69 2.43 -10.91
N GLU A 62 -1.03 1.90 -11.92
CA GLU A 62 -1.56 0.75 -12.66
C GLU A 62 -1.70 -0.46 -11.73
N ASN A 63 -2.82 -1.17 -11.82
CA ASN A 63 -3.12 -2.35 -11.01
C ASN A 63 -3.20 -2.08 -9.50
N ALA A 64 -3.62 -0.87 -9.09
CA ALA A 64 -3.86 -0.53 -7.69
C ALA A 64 -5.22 0.15 -7.50
N SER A 65 -5.92 -0.19 -6.42
CA SER A 65 -7.16 0.46 -6.00
C SER A 65 -7.12 0.74 -4.51
N ALA A 66 -7.17 2.01 -4.11
CA ALA A 66 -7.12 2.44 -2.72
C ALA A 66 -8.51 2.70 -2.12
N VAL A 67 -8.68 2.31 -0.86
CA VAL A 67 -9.86 2.56 -0.03
C VAL A 67 -9.39 3.10 1.33
N SER A 68 -9.93 4.26 1.73
CA SER A 68 -9.62 4.91 3.00
C SER A 68 -10.90 5.23 3.79
N ILE A 69 -10.75 5.85 4.98
CA ILE A 69 -11.90 6.41 5.70
C ILE A 69 -12.65 7.46 4.87
N VAL A 70 -11.94 8.22 4.01
CA VAL A 70 -12.54 9.21 3.11
C VAL A 70 -13.47 8.54 2.10
N PHE A 71 -13.07 7.39 1.56
CA PHE A 71 -13.93 6.59 0.69
C PHE A 71 -15.24 6.21 1.39
N LEU A 72 -15.17 5.80 2.67
CA LEU A 72 -16.38 5.54 3.44
C LEU A 72 -17.24 6.80 3.61
N MET A 73 -16.64 7.95 3.89
CA MET A 73 -17.36 9.23 4.03
C MET A 73 -18.05 9.67 2.73
N LYS A 74 -17.46 9.34 1.56
CA LYS A 74 -18.07 9.56 0.24
C LYS A 74 -19.20 8.58 -0.06
N ALA A 75 -19.07 7.33 0.41
CA ALA A 75 -20.06 6.29 0.21
C ALA A 75 -21.28 6.40 1.16
N THR A 76 -21.12 7.05 2.31
CA THR A 76 -22.20 7.27 3.28
C THR A 76 -22.96 8.55 2.99
N GLY A 77 -24.25 8.41 2.65
CA GLY A 77 -25.17 9.55 2.51
C GLY A 77 -25.58 10.09 3.88
N VAL A 78 -25.43 11.41 4.08
CA VAL A 78 -25.69 12.07 5.37
C VAL A 78 -27.14 11.88 5.82
N ALA A 79 -28.10 11.99 4.90
CA ALA A 79 -29.53 11.90 5.20
C ALA A 79 -29.98 10.51 5.67
N VAL A 80 -29.25 9.44 5.30
CA VAL A 80 -29.62 8.04 5.60
C VAL A 80 -28.97 7.54 6.88
N SER A 81 -27.81 8.08 7.25
CA SER A 81 -27.00 7.63 8.38
C SER A 81 -27.37 8.27 9.73
N ILE A 82 -28.07 9.42 9.72
CA ILE A 82 -28.38 10.15 10.95
C ILE A 82 -29.78 9.80 11.44
N SER A 83 -29.87 8.94 12.45
CA SER A 83 -31.01 9.00 13.38
C SER A 83 -30.82 10.29 14.20
N GLY A 84 -31.84 11.08 14.53
CA GLY A 84 -31.62 12.34 15.28
C GLY A 84 -30.95 12.19 16.67
N ALA A 85 -30.68 10.96 17.12
CA ALA A 85 -30.13 10.63 18.44
C ALA A 85 -28.66 11.05 18.66
N PRO A 86 -27.68 10.77 17.76
CA PRO A 86 -26.29 11.19 17.96
C PRO A 86 -26.12 12.71 17.93
N ILE A 87 -26.95 13.42 17.16
CA ILE A 87 -26.99 14.88 17.17
C ILE A 87 -27.48 15.40 18.54
N ALA A 88 -28.53 14.80 19.09
CA ALA A 88 -29.08 15.19 20.39
C ALA A 88 -28.12 14.89 21.54
N GLU A 89 -27.48 13.72 21.53
CA GLU A 89 -26.48 13.31 22.53
C GLU A 89 -25.28 14.27 22.53
N PHE A 90 -24.76 14.63 21.35
CA PHE A 90 -23.67 15.60 21.25
C PHE A 90 -24.07 17.00 21.76
N ILE A 91 -25.31 17.42 21.50
CA ILE A 91 -25.84 18.71 21.99
C ILE A 91 -25.99 18.70 23.52
N ASP A 92 -26.41 17.58 24.10
CA ASP A 92 -26.62 17.45 25.54
C ASP A 92 -25.30 17.29 26.32
N GLU A 93 -24.28 16.66 25.73
CA GLU A 93 -22.98 16.42 26.39
C GLU A 93 -22.01 17.62 26.35
N THR A 94 -22.24 18.62 25.49
CA THR A 94 -21.32 19.75 25.30
C THR A 94 -21.88 21.06 25.91
N PRO A 95 -21.55 21.43 27.16
CA PRO A 95 -21.97 22.72 27.71
C PRO A 95 -21.26 23.89 27.00
N GLY A 96 -22.03 24.83 26.44
CA GLY A 96 -21.49 26.06 25.82
C GLY A 96 -21.31 26.02 24.30
N ILE A 97 -22.05 25.15 23.60
CA ILE A 97 -21.97 24.96 22.15
C ILE A 97 -21.96 26.29 21.38
N PRO A 98 -20.92 26.54 20.55
CA PRO A 98 -20.84 27.64 19.60
C PRO A 98 -22.08 27.73 18.70
N GLU A 99 -22.47 28.95 18.32
CA GLU A 99 -23.67 29.17 17.51
C GLU A 99 -23.57 28.47 16.13
N GLU A 100 -22.36 28.43 15.57
CA GLU A 100 -22.00 27.75 14.32
C GLU A 100 -22.31 26.23 14.35
N VAL A 101 -22.00 25.56 15.47
CA VAL A 101 -22.28 24.13 15.65
C VAL A 101 -23.79 23.88 15.76
N LYS A 102 -24.56 24.81 16.36
CA LYS A 102 -26.03 24.71 16.43
C LYS A 102 -26.67 24.89 15.06
N ASP A 103 -26.15 25.80 14.25
CA ASP A 103 -26.61 26.03 12.88
C ASP A 103 -26.36 24.78 12.02
N THR A 104 -25.17 24.19 12.13
CA THR A 104 -24.81 22.93 11.47
C THR A 104 -25.72 21.78 11.91
N ALA A 105 -25.94 21.61 13.22
CA ALA A 105 -26.85 20.59 13.74
C ALA A 105 -28.29 20.76 13.24
N THR A 106 -28.78 22.01 13.17
CA THR A 106 -30.12 22.32 12.66
C THR A 106 -30.22 22.02 11.16
N ALA A 107 -29.17 22.31 10.39
CA ALA A 107 -29.10 21.99 8.97
C ALA A 107 -29.06 20.48 8.71
N LEU A 108 -28.33 19.70 9.53
CA LEU A 108 -28.30 18.23 9.46
C LEU A 108 -29.66 17.59 9.76
N LEU A 109 -30.42 18.16 10.70
CA LEU A 109 -31.79 17.70 11.00
C LEU A 109 -32.78 18.02 9.87
N ASN A 110 -32.45 19.00 9.02
CA ASN A 110 -33.27 19.36 7.86
C ASN A 110 -32.87 18.52 6.63
N GLN A 111 -33.36 17.27 6.60
CA GLN A 111 -33.04 16.25 5.59
C GLN A 111 -33.34 16.65 4.13
N GLU A 112 -34.11 17.72 3.89
CA GLU A 112 -34.39 18.25 2.55
C GLU A 112 -33.15 18.92 1.92
N ILE A 113 -32.21 19.42 2.73
CA ILE A 113 -31.03 20.16 2.27
C ILE A 113 -29.88 19.21 1.87
N ILE A 114 -29.82 18.02 2.49
CA ILE A 114 -28.69 17.08 2.39
C ILE A 114 -29.07 15.74 1.75
N ALA A 115 -30.21 15.67 1.06
CA ALA A 115 -30.81 14.43 0.58
C ALA A 115 -29.89 13.60 -0.34
N ASP A 116 -29.06 14.28 -1.15
CA ASP A 116 -28.15 13.66 -2.12
C ASP A 116 -26.66 13.85 -1.78
N ALA A 117 -26.34 14.36 -0.58
CA ALA A 117 -24.98 14.69 -0.18
C ALA A 117 -24.30 13.56 0.62
N SER A 118 -23.03 13.30 0.34
CA SER A 118 -22.18 12.46 1.20
C SER A 118 -21.62 13.24 2.39
N PHE A 119 -21.16 12.55 3.44
CA PHE A 119 -20.49 13.23 4.55
C PHE A 119 -19.26 14.00 4.08
N TRP A 120 -18.55 13.48 3.09
CA TRP A 120 -17.40 14.15 2.50
C TRP A 120 -17.78 15.47 1.82
N ASP A 121 -18.87 15.49 1.06
CA ASP A 121 -19.32 16.69 0.35
C ASP A 121 -19.70 17.81 1.33
N VAL A 122 -20.38 17.46 2.43
CA VAL A 122 -20.78 18.42 3.46
C VAL A 122 -19.57 18.93 4.24
N LEU A 123 -18.59 18.08 4.53
CA LEU A 123 -17.37 18.46 5.26
C LEU A 123 -16.47 19.42 4.46
N THR A 124 -16.29 19.14 3.17
CA THR A 124 -15.39 19.90 2.28
C THR A 124 -16.07 21.12 1.65
N ASN A 125 -17.38 21.05 1.39
CA ASN A 125 -18.15 22.10 0.73
C ASN A 125 -19.39 22.54 1.53
N PRO A 126 -19.26 22.92 2.83
CA PRO A 126 -20.39 23.22 3.71
C PRO A 126 -21.25 24.39 3.22
N SER A 127 -20.64 25.36 2.53
CA SER A 127 -21.33 26.53 1.98
C SER A 127 -22.41 26.18 0.94
N GLN A 128 -22.30 25.04 0.24
CA GLN A 128 -23.32 24.57 -0.71
C GLN A 128 -24.60 24.13 -0.01
N TYR A 129 -24.51 23.78 1.27
CA TYR A 129 -25.58 23.24 2.09
C TYR A 129 -26.07 24.23 3.15
N ASN A 130 -25.75 25.52 2.98
CA ASN A 130 -26.02 26.59 3.96
C ASN A 130 -25.46 26.28 5.37
N MET A 131 -24.37 25.52 5.45
CA MET A 131 -23.69 25.23 6.71
C MET A 131 -22.48 26.15 6.88
N PRO A 132 -22.17 26.55 8.12
CA PRO A 132 -20.93 27.26 8.40
C PRO A 132 -19.73 26.33 8.19
N GLY A 133 -18.69 26.87 7.53
CA GLY A 133 -17.46 26.15 7.18
C GLY A 133 -16.29 26.43 8.12
N ASP A 134 -16.60 26.78 9.36
CA ASP A 134 -15.60 26.95 10.41
C ASP A 134 -15.11 25.58 10.91
N ARG A 135 -13.95 25.59 11.59
CA ARG A 135 -13.32 24.35 12.09
C ARG A 135 -14.17 23.62 13.12
N GLN A 136 -14.95 24.34 13.93
CA GLN A 136 -15.77 23.71 14.98
C GLN A 136 -16.93 22.94 14.36
N SER A 137 -17.56 23.50 13.32
CA SER A 137 -18.59 22.82 12.54
C SER A 137 -18.05 21.60 11.79
N GLN A 138 -16.84 21.68 11.22
CA GLN A 138 -16.18 20.54 10.59
C GLN A 138 -15.86 19.42 11.59
N ILE A 139 -15.33 19.77 12.77
CA ILE A 139 -15.07 18.81 13.87
C ILE A 139 -16.37 18.17 14.35
N PHE A 140 -17.43 18.97 14.50
CA PHE A 140 -18.75 18.45 14.85
C PHE A 140 -19.27 17.45 13.81
N LEU A 141 -19.20 17.78 12.53
CA LEU A 141 -19.60 16.88 11.43
C LEU A 141 -18.81 15.57 11.45
N LEU A 142 -17.51 15.65 11.71
CA LEU A 142 -16.64 14.49 11.82
C LEU A 142 -17.02 13.60 13.01
N ASN A 143 -17.29 14.19 14.17
CA ASN A 143 -17.74 13.46 15.36
C ASN A 143 -19.10 12.79 15.14
N VAL A 144 -20.03 13.48 14.47
CA VAL A 144 -21.32 12.88 14.07
C VAL A 144 -21.10 11.71 13.11
N PHE A 145 -20.17 11.83 12.16
CA PHE A 145 -19.82 10.73 11.27
C PHE A 145 -19.25 9.53 12.04
N TYR A 146 -18.29 9.74 12.93
CA TYR A 146 -17.70 8.68 13.76
C TYR A 146 -18.73 7.99 14.65
N ALA A 147 -19.69 8.74 15.21
CA ALA A 147 -20.79 8.17 15.97
C ALA A 147 -21.83 7.43 15.10
N SER A 148 -21.91 7.77 13.80
CA SER A 148 -22.89 7.18 12.88
C SER A 148 -22.50 5.82 12.32
N ILE A 149 -21.19 5.51 12.31
CA ILE A 149 -20.67 4.21 11.87
C ILE A 149 -20.33 3.33 13.07
N THR A 150 -20.31 2.02 12.88
CA THR A 150 -19.95 1.13 13.99
C THR A 150 -18.47 1.24 14.28
N GLU A 151 -18.11 1.05 15.54
CA GLU A 151 -16.73 1.06 16.00
C GLU A 151 -15.88 0.02 15.25
N GLU A 152 -16.45 -1.13 14.90
CA GLU A 152 -15.75 -2.16 14.12
C GLU A 152 -15.40 -1.69 12.69
N THR A 153 -16.30 -0.97 12.03
CA THR A 153 -16.03 -0.41 10.68
C THR A 153 -14.99 0.71 10.76
N LEU A 154 -15.11 1.59 11.76
CA LEU A 154 -14.15 2.67 11.99
C LEU A 154 -12.75 2.13 12.27
N ARG A 155 -12.64 1.10 13.12
CA ARG A 155 -11.38 0.46 13.53
C ARG A 155 -10.62 -0.25 12.42
N VAL A 156 -11.24 -0.49 11.25
CA VAL A 156 -10.53 -1.00 10.06
C VAL A 156 -9.61 0.09 9.47
N PHE A 157 -10.00 1.36 9.59
CA PHE A 157 -9.29 2.47 8.98
C PHE A 157 -8.59 3.37 9.98
N ILE A 158 -9.05 3.46 11.24
CA ILE A 158 -8.47 4.37 12.24
C ILE A 158 -8.12 3.57 13.50
N ASN A 159 -6.98 3.85 14.11
CA ASN A 159 -6.60 3.22 15.37
C ASN A 159 -7.40 3.78 16.57
N GLU A 160 -7.31 3.11 17.72
CA GLU A 160 -8.07 3.50 18.93
C GLU A 160 -7.80 4.94 19.41
N ASN A 161 -6.58 5.47 19.16
CA ASN A 161 -6.20 6.81 19.57
C ASN A 161 -6.48 7.88 18.50
N TYR A 162 -6.99 7.50 17.32
CA TYR A 162 -7.18 8.40 16.16
C TYR A 162 -5.89 9.10 15.70
N ASP A 163 -4.72 8.59 16.07
CA ASP A 163 -3.40 9.12 15.71
C ASP A 163 -2.83 8.51 14.42
N ARG A 164 -3.45 7.42 13.94
CA ARG A 164 -3.03 6.67 12.76
C ARG A 164 -4.23 6.22 11.95
N THR A 165 -4.13 6.43 10.64
CA THR A 165 -5.13 6.02 9.65
C THR A 165 -4.52 5.03 8.66
N LEU A 166 -5.31 4.08 8.19
CA LEU A 166 -4.93 3.05 7.24
C LEU A 166 -5.60 3.32 5.89
N ILE A 167 -4.81 3.23 4.82
CA ILE A 167 -5.32 3.14 3.45
C ILE A 167 -5.12 1.69 2.99
N LEU A 168 -6.21 1.02 2.67
CA LEU A 168 -6.19 -0.31 2.09
C LEU A 168 -5.96 -0.18 0.59
N VAL A 169 -5.05 -0.97 0.04
CA VAL A 169 -4.71 -0.95 -1.39
C VAL A 169 -4.90 -2.35 -1.95
N ASP A 170 -5.90 -2.53 -2.81
CA ASP A 170 -6.14 -3.78 -3.51
C ASP A 170 -5.28 -3.83 -4.79
N MET A 171 -4.53 -4.93 -4.94
CA MET A 171 -3.72 -5.20 -6.14
C MET A 171 -4.09 -6.57 -6.73
N PRO A 172 -4.35 -6.70 -8.04
CA PRO A 172 -4.67 -7.98 -8.65
C PRO A 172 -3.49 -8.95 -8.65
N PHE A 173 -3.77 -10.25 -8.83
CA PHE A 173 -2.77 -11.30 -8.96
C PHE A 173 -2.10 -11.28 -10.34
N ILE A 174 -1.11 -10.40 -10.48
CA ILE A 174 -0.24 -10.27 -11.66
C ILE A 174 1.17 -10.84 -11.38
N PRO A 175 2.03 -11.00 -12.40
CA PRO A 175 3.41 -11.44 -12.19
C PRO A 175 4.16 -10.52 -11.20
N VAL A 176 5.05 -11.12 -10.39
CA VAL A 176 5.78 -10.42 -9.32
C VAL A 176 6.59 -9.22 -9.84
N ALA A 177 7.09 -9.29 -11.08
CA ALA A 177 7.80 -8.17 -11.69
C ALA A 177 6.90 -6.94 -11.91
N ASP A 178 5.67 -7.16 -12.38
CA ASP A 178 4.70 -6.08 -12.59
C ASP A 178 4.17 -5.58 -11.25
N THR A 179 3.92 -6.49 -10.28
CA THR A 179 3.55 -6.09 -8.92
C THR A 179 4.62 -5.23 -8.26
N ALA A 180 5.90 -5.51 -8.52
CA ALA A 180 7.01 -4.72 -7.99
C ALA A 180 6.98 -3.28 -8.50
N VAL A 181 6.64 -3.08 -9.78
CA VAL A 181 6.47 -1.72 -10.36
C VAL A 181 5.34 -0.97 -9.65
N SER A 182 4.17 -1.59 -9.48
CA SER A 182 3.05 -0.96 -8.77
C SER A 182 3.41 -0.62 -7.32
N VAL A 183 4.10 -1.53 -6.61
CA VAL A 183 4.55 -1.29 -5.22
C VAL A 183 5.55 -0.14 -5.12
N ASP A 184 6.52 -0.07 -6.03
CA ASP A 184 7.48 1.03 -6.08
C ASP A 184 6.80 2.37 -6.37
N GLU A 185 5.85 2.40 -7.32
CA GLU A 185 5.07 3.61 -7.62
C GLU A 185 4.22 4.06 -6.43
N ILE A 186 3.56 3.13 -5.73
CA ILE A 186 2.79 3.43 -4.51
C ILE A 186 3.71 4.01 -3.43
N ASN A 187 4.89 3.41 -3.21
CA ASN A 187 5.86 3.89 -2.23
C ASN A 187 6.34 5.31 -2.57
N VAL A 188 6.52 5.65 -3.84
CA VAL A 188 6.84 7.02 -4.27
C VAL A 188 5.70 7.98 -3.92
N GLN A 189 4.43 7.59 -4.11
CA GLN A 189 3.30 8.43 -3.72
C GLN A 189 3.17 8.58 -2.21
N ALA A 190 3.37 7.50 -1.45
CA ALA A 190 3.38 7.52 0.01
C ALA A 190 4.50 8.40 0.57
N ALA A 191 5.72 8.30 0.03
CA ALA A 191 6.84 9.14 0.43
C ALA A 191 6.63 10.63 0.09
N ALA A 192 5.82 10.93 -0.93
CA ALA A 192 5.44 12.29 -1.29
C ALA A 192 4.31 12.87 -0.43
N PHE A 193 3.67 12.06 0.42
CA PHE A 193 2.68 12.52 1.37
C PHE A 193 3.35 13.36 2.46
N ALA A 194 2.89 14.60 2.61
CA ALA A 194 3.31 15.50 3.67
C ALA A 194 2.08 16.26 4.14
N GLY A 195 1.64 15.95 5.36
CA GLY A 195 0.54 16.69 5.96
C GLY A 195 0.96 18.08 6.47
N PRO A 196 -0.02 18.91 6.85
CA PRO A 196 0.21 20.31 7.24
C PRO A 196 1.12 20.48 8.47
N LYS A 197 1.20 19.48 9.35
CA LYS A 197 1.92 19.54 10.64
C LYS A 197 3.01 18.46 10.76
N GLY A 198 3.41 17.86 9.64
CA GLY A 198 4.49 16.87 9.59
C GLY A 198 4.01 15.41 9.60
N GLU A 199 2.72 15.19 9.32
CA GLU A 199 2.15 13.88 9.05
C GLU A 199 2.85 13.24 7.84
N TYR A 200 3.13 11.95 7.93
CA TYR A 200 3.80 11.19 6.89
C TYR A 200 3.12 9.84 6.68
N ALA A 201 3.30 9.25 5.50
CA ALA A 201 2.87 7.89 5.20
C ALA A 201 4.07 6.94 5.19
N GLU A 202 3.85 5.70 5.61
CA GLU A 202 4.81 4.61 5.50
C GLU A 202 4.70 3.90 4.14
N ASP A 203 5.74 3.16 3.79
CA ASP A 203 5.73 2.29 2.61
C ASP A 203 4.61 1.24 2.68
N ILE A 204 4.12 0.81 1.52
CA ILE A 204 3.06 -0.20 1.45
C ILE A 204 3.54 -1.53 2.03
N THR A 205 2.71 -2.09 2.89
CA THR A 205 2.90 -3.42 3.49
C THR A 205 1.80 -4.37 3.02
N GLY A 206 1.92 -5.65 3.34
CA GLY A 206 0.92 -6.68 2.98
C GLY A 206 1.52 -7.83 2.19
N VAL A 207 0.65 -8.69 1.64
CA VAL A 207 1.08 -9.95 1.01
C VAL A 207 1.93 -9.69 -0.24
N ALA A 208 1.53 -8.73 -1.08
CA ALA A 208 2.26 -8.38 -2.30
C ALA A 208 3.64 -7.80 -1.99
N ALA A 209 3.70 -6.75 -1.17
CA ALA A 209 4.94 -6.10 -0.78
C ALA A 209 5.93 -7.08 -0.14
N THR A 210 5.46 -7.94 0.77
CA THR A 210 6.31 -8.96 1.40
C THR A 210 6.78 -10.03 0.41
N ALA A 211 5.95 -10.44 -0.55
CA ALA A 211 6.34 -11.39 -1.58
C ALA A 211 7.43 -10.81 -2.51
N ILE A 212 7.33 -9.53 -2.87
CA ILE A 212 8.35 -8.82 -3.66
C ILE A 212 9.67 -8.75 -2.89
N GLU A 213 9.64 -8.29 -1.64
CA GLU A 213 10.84 -8.20 -0.79
C GLU A 213 11.54 -9.56 -0.66
N VAL A 214 10.77 -10.64 -0.44
CA VAL A 214 11.31 -11.99 -0.38
C VAL A 214 11.94 -12.41 -1.72
N ASN A 215 11.28 -12.10 -2.84
CA ASN A 215 11.83 -12.42 -4.17
C ASN A 215 13.13 -11.66 -4.44
N GLU A 216 13.19 -10.37 -4.12
CA GLU A 216 14.40 -9.57 -4.27
C GLU A 216 15.55 -10.10 -3.38
N LEU A 217 15.26 -10.46 -2.14
CA LEU A 217 16.24 -11.08 -1.24
C LEU A 217 16.77 -12.41 -1.81
N ILE A 218 15.91 -13.24 -2.40
CA ILE A 218 16.32 -14.50 -3.05
C ILE A 218 17.24 -14.21 -4.24
N VAL A 219 16.88 -13.27 -5.11
CA VAL A 219 17.66 -12.91 -6.30
C VAL A 219 19.03 -12.34 -5.92
N ASN A 220 19.04 -11.38 -4.99
CA ASN A 220 20.28 -10.76 -4.50
C ASN A 220 21.20 -11.78 -3.81
N SER A 221 20.61 -12.68 -3.00
CA SER A 221 21.37 -13.76 -2.36
C SER A 221 21.96 -14.72 -3.38
N GLN A 222 21.21 -15.04 -4.44
CA GLN A 222 21.69 -15.91 -5.51
C GLN A 222 22.87 -15.30 -6.25
N TRP A 223 22.81 -14.02 -6.60
CA TRP A 223 23.93 -13.32 -7.26
C TRP A 223 25.17 -13.27 -6.39
N ARG A 224 25.03 -12.95 -5.10
CA ARG A 224 26.16 -12.93 -4.16
C ARG A 224 26.78 -14.32 -3.99
N SER A 225 25.94 -15.34 -3.82
CA SER A 225 26.37 -16.74 -3.66
C SER A 225 27.09 -17.25 -4.92
N LEU A 226 26.50 -17.02 -6.10
CA LEU A 226 27.08 -17.38 -7.39
C LEU A 226 28.42 -16.69 -7.62
N ALA A 227 28.51 -15.38 -7.38
CA ALA A 227 29.75 -14.64 -7.54
C ALA A 227 30.84 -15.19 -6.61
N PHE A 228 30.50 -15.47 -5.34
CA PHE A 228 31.42 -16.07 -4.39
C PHE A 228 31.89 -17.46 -4.83
N ALA A 229 30.97 -18.31 -5.30
CA ALA A 229 31.27 -19.64 -5.82
C ALA A 229 32.24 -19.57 -7.02
N VAL A 230 31.94 -18.76 -8.03
CA VAL A 230 32.78 -18.60 -9.23
C VAL A 230 34.17 -18.09 -8.86
N VAL A 231 34.28 -17.08 -7.99
CA VAL A 231 35.58 -16.56 -7.54
C VAL A 231 36.39 -17.63 -6.81
N LEU A 232 35.76 -18.38 -5.91
CA LEU A 232 36.42 -19.43 -5.15
C LEU A 232 36.88 -20.59 -6.04
N THR A 233 36.09 -20.92 -7.07
CA THR A 233 36.46 -21.89 -8.11
C THR A 233 37.69 -21.40 -8.91
N ILE A 234 37.70 -20.15 -9.36
CA ILE A 234 38.86 -19.57 -10.08
C ILE A 234 40.13 -19.63 -9.21
N ILE A 235 40.03 -19.27 -7.93
CA ILE A 235 41.15 -19.34 -6.98
C ILE A 235 41.65 -20.78 -6.85
N THR A 236 40.73 -21.74 -6.67
CA THR A 236 41.08 -23.15 -6.52
C THR A 236 41.77 -23.69 -7.77
N LEU A 237 41.24 -23.39 -8.96
CA LEU A 237 41.85 -23.79 -10.24
C LEU A 237 43.20 -23.11 -10.47
N ALA A 238 43.35 -21.84 -10.08
CA ALA A 238 44.62 -21.12 -10.21
C ALA A 238 45.72 -21.76 -9.34
N ILE A 239 45.37 -22.26 -8.15
CA ILE A 239 46.30 -23.00 -7.28
C ILE A 239 46.67 -24.36 -7.91
N VAL A 240 45.69 -25.08 -8.47
CA VAL A 240 45.89 -26.42 -9.06
C VAL A 240 46.76 -26.33 -10.33
N PHE A 241 46.41 -25.45 -11.26
CA PHE A 241 47.12 -25.30 -12.53
C PHE A 241 48.38 -24.44 -12.45
N ARG A 242 48.59 -23.72 -11.33
CA ARG A 242 49.70 -22.76 -11.11
C ARG A 242 49.81 -21.67 -12.18
N ASP A 243 48.75 -21.45 -12.96
CA ASP A 243 48.67 -20.42 -13.99
C ASP A 243 47.24 -19.87 -14.06
N VAL A 244 47.12 -18.56 -13.85
CA VAL A 244 45.85 -17.82 -13.83
C VAL A 244 45.16 -17.85 -15.20
N ARG A 245 45.92 -17.93 -16.30
CA ARG A 245 45.35 -17.94 -17.64
C ARG A 245 44.57 -19.23 -17.91
N TYR A 246 45.11 -20.37 -17.49
CA TYR A 246 44.42 -21.65 -17.61
C TYR A 246 43.19 -21.73 -16.69
N SER A 247 43.26 -21.16 -15.48
CA SER A 247 42.10 -21.05 -14.58
C SER A 247 40.94 -20.24 -15.19
N LEU A 248 41.22 -19.11 -15.83
CA LEU A 248 40.18 -18.32 -16.49
C LEU A 248 39.60 -19.01 -17.73
N LEU A 249 40.45 -19.64 -18.55
CA LEU A 249 40.00 -20.39 -19.73
C LEU A 249 39.11 -21.58 -19.35
N THR A 250 39.44 -22.27 -18.26
CA THR A 250 38.64 -23.39 -17.75
C THR A 250 37.38 -22.92 -17.05
N THR A 251 37.34 -21.73 -16.47
CA THR A 251 36.10 -21.21 -15.85
C THR A 251 35.12 -20.61 -16.89
N SER A 252 35.60 -20.26 -18.09
CA SER A 252 34.79 -19.66 -19.16
C SER A 252 33.52 -20.46 -19.52
N PRO A 253 33.60 -21.80 -19.75
CA PRO A 253 32.41 -22.62 -20.00
C PRO A 253 31.39 -22.58 -18.85
N VAL A 254 31.84 -22.51 -17.60
CA VAL A 254 30.96 -22.40 -16.42
C VAL A 254 30.21 -21.07 -16.42
N ILE A 255 30.92 -19.97 -16.70
CA ILE A 255 30.30 -18.64 -16.80
C ILE A 255 29.29 -18.64 -17.95
N ALA A 256 29.62 -19.28 -19.07
CA ALA A 256 28.73 -19.38 -20.23
C ALA A 256 27.45 -20.20 -19.93
N THR A 257 27.54 -21.33 -19.21
CA THR A 257 26.35 -22.12 -18.86
C THR A 257 25.43 -21.38 -17.90
N VAL A 258 26.00 -20.69 -16.91
CA VAL A 258 25.23 -19.86 -15.97
C VAL A 258 24.57 -18.70 -16.69
N ALA A 259 25.31 -17.97 -17.53
CA ALA A 259 24.76 -16.87 -18.32
C ALA A 259 23.63 -17.34 -19.25
N LEU A 260 23.80 -18.51 -19.89
CA LEU A 260 22.79 -19.11 -20.75
C LEU A 260 21.53 -19.48 -19.96
N GLN A 261 21.66 -20.01 -18.75
CA GLN A 261 20.52 -20.31 -17.89
C GLN A 261 19.67 -19.07 -17.62
N TRP A 262 20.29 -17.96 -17.19
CA TRP A 262 19.58 -16.70 -16.94
C TRP A 262 18.95 -16.14 -18.21
N LEU A 263 19.65 -16.24 -19.35
CA LEU A 263 19.12 -15.82 -20.64
C LEU A 263 17.86 -16.61 -21.02
N VAL A 264 17.87 -17.93 -20.82
CA VAL A 264 16.71 -18.79 -21.09
C VAL A 264 15.55 -18.46 -20.15
N MET A 265 15.83 -18.21 -18.86
CA MET A 265 14.80 -17.83 -17.90
C MET A 265 14.15 -16.50 -18.27
N TRP A 266 14.95 -15.53 -18.70
CA TRP A 266 14.45 -14.24 -19.19
C TRP A 266 13.66 -14.37 -20.49
N GLN A 267 14.13 -15.19 -21.44
CA GLN A 267 13.47 -15.33 -22.75
C GLN A 267 12.16 -16.14 -22.69
N LEU A 268 12.03 -17.07 -21.72
CA LEU A 268 10.86 -17.93 -21.56
C LEU A 268 9.94 -17.49 -20.40
N ASP A 269 10.18 -16.31 -19.81
CA ASP A 269 9.44 -15.77 -18.66
C ASP A 269 9.27 -16.79 -17.52
N VAL A 270 10.30 -17.61 -17.27
CA VAL A 270 10.25 -18.64 -16.22
C VAL A 270 10.39 -17.95 -14.86
N PRO A 271 9.37 -18.02 -13.98
CA PRO A 271 9.42 -17.33 -12.69
C PRO A 271 10.53 -17.89 -11.82
N LEU A 272 11.22 -16.98 -11.12
CA LEU A 272 12.22 -17.33 -10.12
C LEU A 272 11.53 -18.04 -8.97
N SER A 273 11.83 -19.33 -8.85
CA SER A 273 11.33 -20.19 -7.79
C SER A 273 12.47 -20.94 -7.12
N LEU A 274 12.23 -21.43 -5.91
CA LEU A 274 13.16 -22.30 -5.19
C LEU A 274 13.67 -23.46 -6.06
N VAL A 275 12.81 -24.01 -6.93
CA VAL A 275 13.16 -25.10 -7.85
C VAL A 275 14.16 -24.64 -8.91
N THR A 276 13.90 -23.51 -9.57
CA THR A 276 14.80 -22.98 -10.60
C THR A 276 16.17 -22.61 -10.02
N VAL A 277 16.20 -22.12 -8.78
CA VAL A 277 17.43 -21.82 -8.04
C VAL A 277 18.25 -23.08 -7.77
N MET A 278 17.60 -24.18 -7.35
CA MET A 278 18.27 -25.47 -7.16
C MET A 278 18.86 -26.04 -8.45
N ILE A 279 18.16 -25.91 -9.59
CA ILE A 279 18.70 -26.34 -10.89
C ILE A 279 19.95 -25.53 -11.24
N GLY A 280 19.95 -24.22 -10.94
CA GLY A 280 21.12 -23.37 -11.16
C GLY A 280 22.36 -23.77 -10.36
N SER A 281 22.20 -24.14 -9.09
CA SER A 281 23.35 -24.59 -8.27
C SER A 281 23.94 -25.91 -8.79
N ILE A 282 23.11 -26.83 -9.28
CA ILE A 282 23.54 -28.09 -9.90
C ILE A 282 24.27 -27.80 -11.22
N LEU A 283 23.74 -26.90 -12.05
CA LEU A 283 24.38 -26.50 -13.32
C LEU A 283 25.77 -25.92 -13.13
N VAL A 284 25.97 -25.11 -12.09
CA VAL A 284 27.30 -24.59 -11.72
C VAL A 284 28.24 -25.74 -11.35
N GLY A 285 27.82 -26.64 -10.45
CA GLY A 285 28.66 -27.75 -10.00
C GLY A 285 29.10 -28.66 -11.15
N VAL A 286 28.14 -29.08 -11.98
CA VAL A 286 28.40 -29.91 -13.17
C VAL A 286 29.26 -29.17 -14.20
N GLY A 287 29.02 -27.86 -14.39
CA GLY A 287 29.83 -27.03 -15.28
C GLY A 287 31.30 -26.99 -14.88
N VAL A 288 31.58 -26.87 -13.58
CA VAL A 288 32.94 -26.90 -13.03
C VAL A 288 33.59 -28.26 -13.24
N ASP A 289 32.87 -29.36 -12.96
CA ASP A 289 33.39 -30.72 -13.15
C ASP A 289 33.81 -30.99 -14.60
N PHE A 290 32.98 -30.62 -15.58
CA PHE A 290 33.31 -30.76 -17.00
C PHE A 290 34.48 -29.88 -17.42
N SER A 291 34.55 -28.67 -16.87
CA SER A 291 35.62 -27.72 -17.18
C SER A 291 36.98 -28.20 -16.72
N ILE A 292 37.04 -28.88 -15.57
CA ILE A 292 38.26 -29.54 -15.08
C ILE A 292 38.63 -30.74 -15.95
N HIS A 293 37.65 -31.53 -16.38
CA HIS A 293 37.92 -32.72 -17.19
C HIS A 293 38.43 -32.40 -18.61
N ILE A 294 38.07 -31.24 -19.15
CA ILE A 294 38.53 -30.75 -20.46
C ILE A 294 39.92 -30.11 -20.42
N ALA A 295 40.36 -29.63 -19.24
CA ALA A 295 41.62 -28.93 -19.02
C ALA A 295 42.83 -29.88 -18.94
#